data_AF-A0A7K7DNB2-F1
#
_entry.id   AF-A0A7K7DNB2-F1
#
_cell.length_a   1.000
_cell.length_b   1.000
_cell.length_c   1.000
_cell.angle_alpha   90.00
_cell.angle_beta   90.00
_cell.angle_gamma   90.00
#
_symmetry.space_group_name_H-M   'P 1'
#
loop_
_entity.id
_entity.type
_entity.pdbx_description
1 polymer ?
#
loop_
_entity_poly.entity_id
_entity_poly.type
_entity_poly.pdbx_seq_one_letter_code
_entity_poly.pdbx_strand_id
1 'polypeptide(L)' 'VSCCPAPEYWCSIAYFEMDVQVGETFKVPSSCPIVTVDGYVDPSGGDRFCLGQLSNVHRTEAIERAR' A
#
# COMPACT_ATOMS: atom_id res chain seq x y z
N VAL A 1 0.03 14.04 29.55
CA VAL A 1 -0.81 14.22 28.34
C VAL A 1 0.11 14.68 27.23
N SER A 2 0.23 13.94 26.13
CA SER A 2 1.09 14.36 25.01
C SER A 2 0.52 15.64 24.40
N CYS A 3 1.33 16.68 24.20
CA CYS A 3 0.85 17.96 23.65
C CYS A 3 0.83 17.97 22.11
N CYS A 4 1.40 16.95 21.46
CA CYS A 4 1.38 16.85 20.01
C CYS A 4 0.02 16.34 19.53
N PRO A 5 -0.60 16.98 18.53
CA PRO A 5 -1.79 16.46 17.88
C PRO A 5 -1.50 15.08 17.28
N ALA A 6 -2.53 14.22 17.23
CA ALA A 6 -2.41 12.93 16.56
C ALA A 6 -2.08 13.16 15.07
N PRO A 7 -1.22 12.31 14.46
CA PRO A 7 -0.91 12.44 13.05
C PRO A 7 -2.16 12.18 12.21
N GLU A 8 -2.24 12.80 11.03
CA GLU A 8 -3.34 12.56 10.07
C GLU A 8 -3.34 11.10 9.57
N TYR A 9 -2.14 10.54 9.37
CA TYR A 9 -1.91 9.16 8.97
C TYR A 9 -1.01 8.46 9.97
N TRP A 10 -1.35 7.25 10.41
CA TRP A 10 -0.57 6.52 11.41
C TRP A 10 0.56 5.70 10.79
N CYS A 11 0.45 5.35 9.50
CA CYS A 11 1.53 4.76 8.72
C CYS A 11 1.42 5.12 7.23
N SER A 12 2.52 4.86 6.51
CA SER A 12 2.62 4.96 5.06
C SER A 12 3.27 3.69 4.51
N ILE A 13 2.71 3.11 3.46
CA ILE A 13 3.11 1.85 2.87
C ILE A 13 3.57 2.11 1.43
N ALA A 14 4.81 1.75 1.12
CA ALA A 14 5.32 1.75 -0.25
C ALA A 14 5.55 0.31 -0.69
N TYR A 15 4.96 -0.07 -1.83
CA TYR A 15 5.12 -1.41 -2.41
C TYR A 15 6.26 -1.41 -3.42
N PHE A 16 7.07 -2.47 -3.38
CA PHE A 16 8.22 -2.65 -4.25
C PHE A 16 8.15 -4.00 -4.92
N GLU A 17 8.56 -4.01 -6.19
CA GLU A 17 8.90 -5.22 -6.92
C GLU A 17 10.41 -5.19 -7.16
N MET A 18 11.15 -6.01 -6.41
CA MET A 18 12.61 -5.92 -6.29
C MET A 18 13.04 -4.56 -5.74
N ASP A 19 13.84 -3.80 -6.49
CA ASP A 19 14.35 -2.47 -6.15
C ASP A 19 13.50 -1.33 -6.75
N VAL A 20 12.42 -1.65 -7.48
CA VAL A 20 11.54 -0.67 -8.11
C VAL A 20 10.28 -0.46 -7.27
N GLN A 21 10.01 0.79 -6.88
CA GLN A 21 8.73 1.15 -6.27
C GLN A 21 7.62 1.05 -7.32
N VAL A 22 6.52 0.36 -6.99
CA VAL A 22 5.38 0.13 -7.88
C VAL A 22 4.13 0.76 -7.30
N GLY A 23 3.55 1.72 -8.04
CA GLY A 23 2.40 2.50 -7.60
C GLY A 23 2.75 3.65 -6.65
N GLU A 24 1.73 4.31 -6.12
CA GLU A 24 1.88 5.41 -5.16
C GLU A 24 2.02 4.88 -3.72
N THR A 25 2.60 5.70 -2.84
CA THR A 25 2.65 5.39 -1.41
C THR A 25 1.25 5.47 -0.81
N PHE A 26 0.76 4.37 -0.24
CA PHE A 26 -0.53 4.30 0.43
C PHE A 26 -0.42 4.86 1.85
N LYS A 27 -1.17 5.92 2.16
CA LYS A 27 -1.20 6.52 3.50
C LYS A 27 -2.46 6.07 4.24
N VAL A 28 -2.29 5.50 5.43
CA VAL A 28 -3.42 4.96 6.20
C VAL A 28 -3.92 6.02 7.19
N PRO A 29 -5.15 6.51 7.04
CA PRO A 29 -5.69 7.54 7.94
C PRO A 29 -5.72 7.04 9.38
N SER A 30 -5.46 7.91 10.36
CA SER A 30 -5.57 7.57 11.78
C SER A 30 -6.99 7.17 12.21
N SER A 31 -8.02 7.45 11.39
CA SER A 31 -9.38 6.96 11.56
C SER A 31 -9.57 5.47 11.19
N CYS A 32 -8.62 4.88 10.46
CA CYS A 32 -8.60 3.48 10.05
C CYS A 32 -7.53 2.74 10.88
N PRO A 33 -7.89 2.20 12.06
CA PRO A 33 -6.92 1.59 12.98
C PRO A 33 -6.31 0.28 12.46
N ILE A 34 -6.92 -0.30 11.43
CA ILE A 34 -6.48 -1.54 10.77
C ILE A 34 -6.40 -1.22 9.27
N VAL A 35 -5.38 -1.75 8.61
CA VAL A 35 -5.24 -1.73 7.16
C VAL A 35 -5.01 -3.15 6.64
N THR A 36 -5.67 -3.51 5.55
CA THR A 36 -5.47 -4.78 4.84
C THR A 36 -4.61 -4.52 3.59
N VAL A 37 -3.59 -5.35 3.38
CA VAL A 37 -2.79 -5.34 2.14
C VAL A 37 -2.93 -6.71 1.49
N ASP A 38 -3.41 -6.76 0.25
CA ASP A 38 -3.70 -8.02 -0.44
C ASP A 38 -3.45 -7.97 -1.96
N GLY A 39 -3.54 -9.13 -2.61
CA GLY A 39 -3.33 -9.30 -4.05
C GLY A 39 -4.57 -9.10 -4.93
N TYR A 40 -5.70 -8.65 -4.37
CA TYR A 40 -6.91 -8.37 -5.17
C TYR A 40 -6.76 -7.05 -5.94
N VAL A 41 -7.84 -6.59 -6.57
CA VAL A 41 -7.83 -5.51 -7.58
C VAL A 41 -8.79 -4.36 -7.26
N ASP A 42 -9.26 -4.24 -6.02
CA ASP A 42 -10.21 -3.18 -5.63
C ASP A 42 -9.48 -1.82 -5.49
N PRO A 43 -9.88 -0.77 -6.24
CA PRO A 43 -9.24 0.55 -6.18
C PRO A 43 -9.75 1.44 -5.04
N SER A 44 -10.71 0.99 -4.21
CA SER A 44 -11.43 1.82 -3.23
C SER A 44 -10.54 2.50 -2.17
N GLY A 45 -9.39 1.90 -1.83
CA GLY A 45 -8.44 2.48 -0.88
C GLY A 45 -8.96 2.54 0.57
N GLY A 46 -8.48 3.52 1.34
CA GLY A 46 -8.89 3.76 2.74
C GLY A 46 -8.19 2.83 3.73
N ASP A 47 -8.89 1.78 4.17
CA ASP A 47 -8.38 0.73 5.06
C ASP A 47 -7.91 -0.52 4.30
N ARG A 48 -7.89 -0.47 2.95
CA ARG A 48 -7.46 -1.59 2.12
C ARG A 48 -6.57 -1.15 0.95
N PHE A 49 -5.40 -1.76 0.83
CA PHE A 49 -4.43 -1.52 -0.24
C PHE A 49 -4.28 -2.78 -1.10
N CYS A 50 -4.90 -2.78 -2.28
CA CYS A 50 -4.89 -3.88 -3.23
C CYS A 50 -3.73 -3.75 -4.22
N LEU A 51 -2.80 -4.70 -4.19
CA LEU A 51 -1.60 -4.69 -5.02
C LEU A 51 -1.85 -5.23 -6.44
N GLY A 52 -2.88 -6.04 -6.64
CA GLY A 52 -3.12 -6.83 -7.86
C GLY A 52 -3.24 -5.99 -9.14
N GLN A 53 -3.86 -4.81 -9.03
CA GLN A 53 -4.08 -3.89 -10.15
C GLN A 53 -2.86 -3.01 -10.51
N LEU A 54 -1.83 -2.99 -9.65
CA LEU A 54 -0.67 -2.13 -9.88
C LEU A 54 0.13 -2.65 -11.08
N SER A 55 0.44 -1.75 -12.02
CA SER A 55 1.25 -2.04 -13.19
C SER A 55 2.72 -1.74 -12.96
N ASN A 56 3.61 -2.59 -13.45
CA ASN A 56 5.06 -2.34 -13.49
C ASN A 56 5.62 -2.84 -14.84
N VAL A 57 6.22 -1.94 -15.61
CA VAL A 57 6.81 -2.28 -16.92
C VAL A 57 8.07 -3.14 -16.80
N HIS A 58 8.70 -3.16 -15.62
CA HIS A 58 9.87 -3.98 -15.33
C HIS A 58 9.52 -5.33 -14.70
N ARG A 59 8.22 -5.68 -14.65
CA ARG A 59 7.76 -6.92 -14.03
C ARG A 59 8.27 -8.13 -14.83
N THR A 60 8.85 -9.09 -14.11
CA THR A 60 9.34 -10.35 -14.68
C THR A 60 8.40 -11.50 -14.32
N GLU A 61 8.48 -12.62 -15.06
CA GLU A 61 7.65 -13.81 -14.77
C GLU A 61 7.80 -14.32 -13.33
N ALA A 62 9.00 -14.20 -12.74
CA ALA A 62 9.23 -14.61 -11.36
C ALA A 62 8.40 -13.77 -10.37
N ILE A 63 8.28 -12.48 -10.64
CA ILE A 63 7.48 -11.55 -9.84
C ILE A 63 5.99 -11.80 -10.06
N GLU A 64 5.56 -12.04 -11.30
CA GLU A 64 4.16 -12.39 -11.60
C GLU A 64 3.73 -13.67 -10.88
N ARG A 65 4.59 -14.69 -10.80
CA ARG A 65 4.29 -15.94 -10.10
C ARG A 65 4.26 -15.81 -8.58
N ALA A 66 4.97 -14.83 -8.02
CA ALA A 66 5.02 -14.60 -6.58
C ALA A 66 3.86 -13.75 -6.07
N ARG A 67 3.23 -12.97 -6.97
CA ARG A 67 2.03 -12.16 -6.70
C ARG A 67 0.78 -13.02 -6.69
#